data_AF-A0AAV9T6B4-F1
#
_entry.id   AF-A0AAV9T6B4-F1
#
_cell.length_a   1.000
_cell.length_b   1.000
_cell.length_c   1.000
_cell.angle_alpha   90.00
_cell.angle_beta   90.00
_cell.angle_gamma   90.00
#
_symmetry.space_group_name_H-M   'P 1'
#
loop_
_entity.id
_entity.type
_entity.pdbx_description
1 polymer ?
#
loop_
_entity_poly.entity_id
_entity_poly.type
_entity_poly.pdbx_seq_one_letter_code
_entity_poly.pdbx_strand_id
1 'polypeptide(L)'
;MPDGGVGIYHTSIPVLSAGGAWHAQVVRGGSVVIDYSVPQGLGRGHKFNDIFKFTCKYGYCPSSACVCNNMGEAIKQPKSTGVLGYLANGDANYGGLCTFACNLGYCPSTACSTAKQTPYVPKTSPFDPNTN
;
A
#
# COMPACT_ATOMS: atom_id res chain seq x y z
N MET A 1 -35.81 -4.36 20.31
CA MET A 1 -34.53 -4.42 21.04
C MET A 1 -34.21 -5.89 21.21
N PRO A 2 -33.12 -6.44 20.66
CA PRO A 2 -32.73 -7.80 21.04
C PRO A 2 -32.17 -7.78 22.47
N ASP A 3 -32.68 -8.68 23.30
CA ASP A 3 -32.24 -8.91 24.69
C ASP A 3 -30.73 -9.17 24.75
N GLY A 4 -30.03 -8.45 25.65
CA GLY A 4 -28.60 -8.63 25.91
C GLY A 4 -27.69 -7.43 25.61
N GLY A 5 -28.22 -6.34 25.02
CA GLY A 5 -27.52 -5.05 24.92
C GLY A 5 -26.28 -5.03 24.00
N VAL A 6 -26.01 -6.12 23.28
CA VAL A 6 -24.92 -6.24 22.30
C VAL A 6 -25.51 -6.34 20.90
N GLY A 7 -25.01 -5.54 19.97
CA GLY A 7 -25.43 -5.54 18.57
C GLY A 7 -24.25 -5.34 17.65
N ILE A 8 -24.27 -6.02 16.49
CA ILE A 8 -23.30 -5.77 15.41
C ILE A 8 -23.88 -4.66 14.55
N TYR A 9 -23.11 -3.61 14.34
CA TYR A 9 -23.47 -2.49 13.46
C TYR A 9 -22.55 -2.50 12.25
N HIS A 10 -23.13 -2.36 11.06
CA HIS A 10 -22.37 -2.12 9.83
C HIS A 10 -22.69 -0.72 9.33
N THR A 11 -21.67 0.00 8.86
CA THR A 11 -21.83 1.32 8.24
C THR A 11 -20.83 1.42 7.10
N SER A 12 -21.11 2.29 6.14
CA SER A 12 -20.25 2.54 4.98
C SER A 12 -20.02 4.03 4.87
N ILE A 13 -18.77 4.45 4.83
CA ILE A 13 -18.37 5.86 4.75
C ILE A 13 -17.66 6.03 3.41
N PRO A 14 -18.22 6.79 2.44
CA PRO A 14 -17.54 7.07 1.19
C PRO A 14 -16.37 8.03 1.44
N VAL A 15 -15.15 7.58 1.18
CA VAL A 15 -13.95 8.42 1.26
C VAL A 15 -13.74 9.08 -0.10
N LEU A 16 -14.05 10.38 -0.17
CA LEU A 16 -14.03 11.16 -1.42
C LEU A 16 -12.75 12.00 -1.61
N SER A 17 -11.81 11.95 -0.65
CA SER A 17 -10.54 12.70 -0.73
C SER A 17 -9.33 11.75 -0.69
N ALA A 18 -8.31 12.08 -1.48
CA ALA A 18 -7.25 11.15 -1.90
C ALA A 18 -5.94 11.22 -1.07
N GLY A 19 -5.97 11.57 0.22
CA GLY A 19 -4.72 11.59 0.97
C GLY A 19 -4.81 11.81 2.47
N GLY A 20 -3.86 11.21 3.20
CA GLY A 20 -3.68 11.38 4.63
C GLY A 20 -4.09 10.16 5.47
N ALA A 21 -3.60 10.11 6.71
CA ALA A 21 -4.01 9.10 7.68
C ALA A 21 -5.43 9.41 8.17
N TRP A 22 -6.28 8.38 8.24
CA TRP A 22 -7.69 8.55 8.66
C TRP A 22 -8.00 7.64 9.85
N HIS A 23 -8.78 8.19 10.78
CA HIS A 23 -9.33 7.46 11.91
C HIS A 23 -10.85 7.40 11.77
N ALA A 24 -11.42 6.20 11.87
CA ALA A 24 -12.86 6.01 12.02
C ALA A 24 -13.17 5.97 13.51
N GLN A 25 -13.83 7.01 14.02
CA GLN A 25 -14.18 7.12 15.43
C GLN A 25 -15.68 6.88 15.64
N VAL A 26 -16.01 6.13 16.69
CA VAL A 26 -17.37 6.05 17.22
C VAL A 26 -17.42 6.92 18.47
N VAL A 27 -18.28 7.94 18.45
CA VAL A 27 -18.45 8.89 19.56
C VAL A 27 -19.79 8.64 20.26
N ARG A 28 -19.77 8.54 21.59
CA ARG A 28 -20.98 8.39 22.41
C ARG A 28 -20.89 9.33 23.61
N GLY A 29 -21.87 10.22 23.75
CA GLY A 29 -21.93 11.16 24.88
C GLY A 29 -20.75 12.14 24.94
N GLY A 30 -20.16 12.50 23.78
CA GLY A 30 -19.00 13.38 23.70
C GLY A 30 -17.64 12.68 23.84
N SER A 31 -17.62 11.39 24.16
CA SER A 31 -16.39 10.60 24.26
C SER A 31 -16.21 9.67 23.06
N VAL A 32 -14.98 9.58 22.54
CA VAL A 32 -14.60 8.54 21.57
C VAL A 32 -14.57 7.20 22.29
N VAL A 33 -15.44 6.27 21.88
CA VAL A 33 -15.55 4.92 22.47
C VAL A 33 -14.87 3.85 21.60
N ILE A 34 -14.66 4.15 20.32
CA ILE A 34 -13.86 3.34 19.39
C ILE A 34 -13.06 4.32 18.54
N ASP A 35 -11.75 4.09 18.42
CA ASP A 35 -10.87 4.79 17.50
C ASP A 35 -10.18 3.73 16.63
N TYR A 36 -10.46 3.75 15.34
CA TYR A 36 -9.91 2.81 14.38
C TYR A 36 -9.05 3.54 13.35
N SER A 37 -7.73 3.37 13.42
CA SER A 37 -6.82 3.77 12.35
C SER A 37 -7.12 2.93 11.10
N VAL A 38 -7.57 3.59 10.03
CA VAL A 38 -7.88 2.90 8.77
C VAL A 38 -6.56 2.42 8.16
N PRO A 39 -6.35 1.10 8.03
CA PRO A 39 -5.12 0.56 7.49
C PRO A 39 -4.98 0.96 6.02
N GLN A 40 -3.74 1.24 5.64
CA GLN A 40 -3.33 1.55 4.29
C GLN A 40 -3.79 0.46 3.29
N GLY A 41 -4.20 0.85 2.08
CA GLY A 41 -4.21 -0.11 0.97
C GLY A 41 -5.42 -0.09 0.03
N LEU A 42 -5.59 0.97 -0.74
CA LEU A 42 -6.13 0.86 -2.10
C LEU A 42 -5.17 1.57 -3.04
N GLY A 43 -4.25 0.80 -3.62
CA GLY A 43 -3.36 1.28 -4.67
C GLY A 43 -3.94 1.00 -6.05
N ARG A 44 -3.85 1.95 -6.97
CA ARG A 44 -3.97 1.69 -8.41
C ARG A 44 -2.56 1.56 -8.97
N GLY A 45 -2.24 0.41 -9.56
CA GLY A 45 -0.97 0.14 -10.23
C GLY A 45 -1.21 -0.85 -11.37
N HIS A 46 -0.62 -0.58 -12.53
CA HIS A 46 -0.94 -1.29 -13.78
C HIS A 46 -0.22 -2.63 -13.92
N LYS A 47 0.94 -2.83 -13.26
CA LYS A 47 1.71 -4.11 -13.24
C LYS A 47 2.35 -4.28 -11.86
N PHE A 48 2.24 -5.45 -11.22
CA PHE A 48 2.72 -5.75 -9.84
C PHE A 48 1.80 -5.31 -8.68
N ASN A 49 0.49 -5.54 -8.81
CA ASN A 49 -0.52 -5.14 -7.82
C ASN A 49 -0.20 -5.60 -6.37
N ASP A 50 0.40 -6.78 -6.20
CA ASP A 50 0.65 -7.35 -4.87
C ASP A 50 1.86 -6.72 -4.16
N ILE A 51 2.94 -6.40 -4.89
CA ILE A 51 4.08 -5.69 -4.30
C ILE A 51 3.72 -4.25 -3.94
N PHE A 52 2.84 -3.61 -4.71
CA PHE A 52 2.32 -2.29 -4.38
C PHE A 52 1.46 -2.31 -3.15
N LYS A 53 0.52 -3.25 -3.05
CA LYS A 53 -0.30 -3.39 -1.83
C LYS A 53 0.58 -3.62 -0.60
N PHE A 54 1.62 -4.46 -0.74
CA PHE A 54 2.57 -4.72 0.33
C PHE A 54 3.37 -3.47 0.74
N THR A 55 3.96 -2.77 -0.23
CA THR A 55 4.79 -1.57 0.04
C THR A 55 3.95 -0.38 0.51
N CYS A 56 2.78 -0.15 -0.09
CA CYS A 56 1.80 0.84 0.36
C CYS A 56 1.35 0.59 1.81
N LYS A 57 1.28 -0.67 2.27
CA LYS A 57 0.90 -1.04 3.66
C LYS A 57 1.92 -0.59 4.73
N TYR A 58 3.14 -0.29 4.31
CA TYR A 58 4.21 0.18 5.18
C TYR A 58 4.66 1.61 4.85
N GLY A 59 3.81 2.36 4.13
CA GLY A 59 4.07 3.75 3.76
C GLY A 59 5.15 3.96 2.70
N TYR A 60 5.56 2.93 1.95
CA TYR A 60 6.53 3.07 0.87
C TYR A 60 5.83 3.09 -0.49
N CYS A 61 5.75 4.27 -1.10
CA CYS A 61 5.26 4.43 -2.46
C CYS A 61 5.96 5.59 -3.16
N PRO A 62 6.96 5.31 -4.02
CA PRO A 62 7.52 6.32 -4.89
C PRO A 62 6.41 6.87 -5.79
N SER A 63 6.31 8.21 -5.89
CA SER A 63 5.33 8.87 -6.76
C SER A 63 5.47 8.49 -8.24
N SER A 64 6.65 8.02 -8.63
CA SER A 64 6.96 7.49 -9.97
C SER A 64 6.57 6.02 -10.16
N ALA A 65 6.03 5.34 -9.14
CA ALA A 65 5.84 3.89 -9.12
C ALA A 65 4.40 3.47 -8.80
N CYS A 66 3.72 4.18 -7.90
CA CYS A 66 2.35 3.86 -7.51
C CYS A 66 1.58 5.10 -7.05
N VAL A 67 0.25 4.98 -7.03
CA VAL A 67 -0.63 5.88 -6.30
C VAL A 67 -1.29 5.08 -5.19
N CYS A 68 -0.92 5.33 -3.93
CA CYS A 68 -1.69 4.83 -2.79
C CYS A 68 -2.82 5.84 -2.52
N ASN A 69 -4.05 5.53 -2.92
CA ASN A 69 -5.17 6.48 -2.78
C ASN A 69 -5.56 6.74 -1.31
N ASN A 70 -5.24 5.82 -0.40
CA ASN A 70 -5.58 5.90 1.03
C ASN A 70 -4.32 5.67 1.88
N MET A 71 -3.52 6.72 2.07
CA MET A 71 -2.34 6.69 2.94
C MET A 71 -2.73 6.82 4.43
N GLY A 72 -3.35 5.76 4.98
CA GLY A 72 -3.51 5.55 6.43
C GLY A 72 -2.20 5.69 7.23
N GLU A 73 -2.26 5.63 8.56
CA GLU A 73 -1.04 5.59 9.38
C GLU A 73 -0.19 4.37 8.98
N ALA A 74 1.12 4.57 8.78
CA ALA A 74 2.01 3.48 8.39
C ALA A 74 2.09 2.44 9.50
N ILE A 75 1.83 1.19 9.15
CA ILE A 75 2.00 0.09 10.10
C ILE A 75 3.50 -0.05 10.40
N LYS A 76 3.84 -0.29 11.67
CA LYS A 76 5.22 -0.54 12.09
C LYS A 76 5.84 -1.63 11.22
N GLN A 77 6.97 -1.29 10.60
CA GLN A 77 7.67 -2.20 9.70
C GLN A 77 8.19 -3.43 10.47
N PRO A 78 8.08 -4.63 9.88
CA PRO A 78 8.71 -5.81 10.44
C PRO A 78 10.24 -5.66 10.43
N LYS A 79 10.93 -6.51 11.20
CA LYS A 79 12.39 -6.50 11.26
C LYS A 79 12.95 -6.73 9.85
N SER A 80 13.91 -5.89 9.48
CA SER A 80 14.68 -6.02 8.25
C SER A 80 15.33 -7.41 8.16
N THR A 81 15.13 -8.09 7.03
CA THR A 81 15.72 -9.39 6.70
C THR A 81 17.12 -9.26 6.10
N GLY A 82 17.47 -8.08 5.57
CA GLY A 82 18.71 -7.83 4.84
C GLY A 82 18.70 -8.35 3.39
N VAL A 83 17.57 -8.90 2.92
CA VAL A 83 17.47 -9.42 1.55
C VAL A 83 17.31 -8.27 0.56
N LEU A 84 18.27 -8.14 -0.34
CA LEU A 84 18.26 -7.13 -1.40
C LEU A 84 17.56 -7.68 -2.65
N GLY A 85 16.43 -7.06 -2.99
CA GLY A 85 15.67 -7.36 -4.21
C GLY A 85 15.78 -6.27 -5.26
N TYR A 86 15.71 -6.68 -6.52
CA TYR A 86 15.66 -5.86 -7.73
C TYR A 86 14.42 -6.23 -8.53
N LEU A 87 13.97 -5.34 -9.41
CA LEU A 87 12.89 -5.70 -10.33
C LEU A 87 13.38 -6.72 -11.34
N ALA A 88 12.61 -7.79 -11.53
CA ALA A 88 12.97 -8.84 -12.49
C ALA A 88 13.03 -8.33 -13.93
N ASN A 89 12.24 -7.30 -14.27
CA ASN A 89 12.22 -6.70 -15.60
C ASN A 89 13.21 -5.53 -15.77
N GLY A 90 13.81 -5.02 -14.69
CA GLY A 90 14.72 -3.86 -14.73
C GLY A 90 14.06 -2.50 -14.99
N ASP A 91 12.74 -2.35 -14.86
CA ASP A 91 12.06 -1.08 -15.12
C ASP A 91 12.38 -0.02 -14.04
N ALA A 92 13.07 1.05 -14.41
CA ALA A 92 13.53 2.08 -13.48
C ALA A 92 12.39 2.85 -12.80
N ASN A 93 11.17 2.91 -13.40
CA ASN A 93 10.04 3.64 -12.82
C ASN A 93 9.63 3.06 -11.45
N TYR A 94 9.80 1.75 -11.29
CA TYR A 94 9.42 1.00 -10.11
C TYR A 94 10.60 0.82 -9.13
N GLY A 95 11.69 1.58 -9.33
CA GLY A 95 12.94 1.45 -8.58
C GLY A 95 12.73 1.49 -7.06
N GLY A 96 13.39 0.58 -6.35
CA GLY A 96 13.37 0.50 -4.88
C GLY A 96 12.22 -0.29 -4.26
N LEU A 97 11.15 -0.63 -5.01
CA LEU A 97 10.03 -1.44 -4.49
C LEU A 97 10.48 -2.83 -4.04
N CYS A 98 11.19 -3.56 -4.90
CA CYS A 98 11.72 -4.88 -4.56
C CYS A 98 12.77 -4.79 -3.46
N THR A 99 13.56 -3.72 -3.42
CA THR A 99 14.53 -3.51 -2.33
C THR A 99 13.82 -3.39 -1.00
N PHE A 100 12.75 -2.60 -0.93
CA PHE A 100 11.94 -2.43 0.26
C PHE A 100 11.19 -3.72 0.63
N ALA A 101 10.45 -4.30 -0.32
CA ALA A 101 9.61 -5.46 -0.08
C ALA A 101 10.42 -6.70 0.34
N CYS A 102 11.51 -7.01 -0.38
CA CYS A 102 12.36 -8.15 -0.07
C CYS A 102 13.06 -7.97 1.28
N ASN A 103 13.46 -6.74 1.62
CA ASN A 103 14.03 -6.43 2.93
C ASN A 103 13.03 -6.59 4.09
N LEU A 104 11.72 -6.57 3.81
CA LEU A 104 10.66 -6.87 4.79
C LEU A 104 10.17 -8.32 4.69
N GLY A 105 10.84 -9.17 3.90
CA GLY A 105 10.55 -10.60 3.77
C GLY A 105 9.51 -10.96 2.69
N TYR A 106 9.08 -10.01 1.86
CA TYR A 106 8.16 -10.25 0.75
C TYR A 106 8.86 -10.04 -0.60
N CYS A 107 9.29 -11.15 -1.21
CA CYS A 107 10.07 -11.13 -2.45
C CYS A 107 9.48 -12.08 -3.49
N PRO A 108 8.34 -11.73 -4.13
CA PRO A 108 7.72 -12.59 -5.13
C PRO A 108 8.59 -12.68 -6.40
N SER A 109 9.01 -13.88 -6.78
CA SER A 109 9.86 -14.11 -7.98
C SER A 109 9.20 -13.70 -9.30
N THR A 110 7.88 -13.49 -9.30
CA THR A 110 7.11 -12.98 -10.44
C THR A 110 7.32 -11.48 -10.69
N ALA A 111 7.80 -10.73 -9.68
CA ALA A 111 8.03 -9.30 -9.76
C ALA A 111 9.50 -8.92 -9.47
N CYS A 112 10.13 -9.66 -8.56
CA CYS A 112 11.47 -9.38 -8.05
C CYS A 112 12.46 -10.47 -8.41
N SER A 113 13.73 -10.08 -8.46
CA SER A 113 14.90 -10.93 -8.59
C SER A 113 15.93 -10.52 -7.54
N THR A 114 16.69 -11.47 -7.01
CA THR A 114 17.85 -11.19 -6.15
C THR A 114 19.10 -10.83 -6.97
N ALA A 115 19.07 -11.08 -8.28
CA ALA A 115 20.13 -10.66 -9.20
C ALA A 115 19.89 -9.21 -9.67
N LYS A 116 20.94 -8.39 -9.59
CA LYS A 116 20.91 -7.02 -10.07
C LYS A 116 20.61 -6.99 -11.57
N GLN A 117 19.55 -6.30 -11.96
CA GLN A 117 19.21 -6.06 -13.36
C GLN A 117 19.76 -4.70 -13.81
N THR A 118 20.02 -4.56 -15.11
CA THR A 118 20.35 -3.27 -15.72
C THR A 118 19.07 -2.42 -15.78
N PRO A 119 18.99 -1.27 -15.10
CA PRO A 119 17.80 -0.43 -15.13
C PRO A 119 17.56 0.12 -16.54
N TYR A 120 16.32 0.10 -17.01
CA TYR A 120 15.91 0.78 -18.24
C TYR A 120 14.71 1.69 -17.97
N VAL A 121 14.61 2.78 -18.72
CA VAL A 121 13.43 3.66 -18.70
C VAL A 121 12.59 3.32 -19.94
N PRO A 122 11.36 2.79 -19.77
CA PRO A 122 10.41 2.60 -20.87
C PRO A 122 10.15 3.89 -21.65
N LYS A 123 9.91 3.77 -22.96
CA LYS A 123 9.58 4.93 -23.83
C LYS A 123 8.20 5.53 -23.54
N THR A 124 7.29 4.72 -22.99
CA THR A 124 5.94 5.14 -22.58
C THR A 124 5.89 5.17 -21.07
N SER A 125 5.32 6.24 -20.50
CA SER A 125 5.10 6.31 -19.06
C SER A 125 4.09 5.22 -18.65
N PRO A 126 4.40 4.35 -17.67
CA PRO A 126 3.44 3.39 -17.14
C PRO A 126 2.24 4.03 -16.42
N PHE A 127 2.26 5.36 -16.27
CA PHE A 127 1.21 6.18 -15.65
C PHE A 127 0.50 7.07 -16.67
N ASP A 128 0.78 6.93 -17.97
CA ASP A 128 0.03 7.65 -18.99
C ASP A 128 -1.38 7.03 -19.09
N PRO A 129 -2.45 7.80 -18.81
CA PRO A 129 -3.82 7.28 -18.88
C PRO A 129 -4.25 6.92 -20.31
N ASN A 130 -3.48 7.26 -21.35
CA ASN A 130 -3.85 7.07 -22.76
C ASN A 130 -3.27 5.82 -23.42
N THR A 131 -2.45 5.03 -22.73
CA THR A 131 -1.93 3.76 -23.26
C THR A 131 -2.67 2.59 -22.62
N ASN A 132 -3.83 2.24 -23.19
CA ASN A 132 -4.69 1.09 -22.83
C ASN A 132 -4.26 -0.16 -23.62
#